data_AF-A0A7V9I670-F1
#
_entry.id   AF-A0A7V9I670-F1
#
_cell.length_a   1.000
_cell.length_b   1.000
_cell.length_c   1.000
_cell.angle_alpha   90.00
_cell.angle_beta   90.00
_cell.angle_gamma   90.00
#
_symmetry.space_group_name_H-M   'P 1'
#
loop_
_entity.id
_entity.type
_entity.pdbx_description
1 polymer ?
#
loop_
_entity_poly.entity_id
_entity_poly.type
_entity_poly.pdbx_seq_one_letter_code
_entity_poly.pdbx_strand_id
1 'polypeptide(L)'
;MRVRCDLHVHSRYSTDSGNYALRRAGLPESFTDPKRVYRVAKARGMALVTISDHNTLEGALRIADLPGAFLSVEVTTRFPEDELPLHVLVWDLSEQDHHDLQPCRASVYELVAFLRSRGLAHALAHPLYAMGPPLTPAHVERMMLLFGVWEGRNGARSEESNLLACRLAEAATRPYLDKLAERHGIE
;
A
#
# COMPACT_ATOMS: atom_id res chain seq x y z
N MET A 1 -13.17 -21.08 -9.42
CA MET A 1 -11.70 -21.20 -9.54
C MET A 1 -11.07 -20.13 -8.65
N ARG A 2 -10.05 -20.44 -7.84
CA ARG A 2 -9.44 -19.45 -6.93
C ARG A 2 -8.30 -18.74 -7.67
N VAL A 3 -8.42 -17.43 -7.90
CA VAL A 3 -7.35 -16.60 -8.46
C VAL A 3 -6.24 -16.47 -7.41
N ARG A 4 -4.98 -16.60 -7.84
CA ARG A 4 -3.80 -16.41 -6.98
C ARG A 4 -2.99 -15.23 -7.49
N CYS A 5 -2.64 -14.32 -6.59
CA CYS A 5 -1.81 -13.15 -6.83
C CYS A 5 -1.05 -12.81 -5.55
N ASP A 6 0.15 -12.27 -5.70
CA ASP A 6 0.81 -11.49 -4.65
C ASP A 6 0.58 -10.01 -4.97
N LEU A 7 0.07 -9.25 -4.01
CA LEU A 7 -0.40 -7.86 -4.21
C LEU A 7 0.59 -6.83 -3.70
N HIS A 8 1.67 -7.26 -3.04
CA HIS A 8 2.68 -6.38 -2.48
C HIS A 8 4.08 -6.91 -2.80
N VAL A 9 4.66 -6.43 -3.89
CA VAL A 9 5.95 -6.94 -4.39
C VAL A 9 6.79 -5.80 -4.93
N HIS A 10 8.04 -5.69 -4.43
CA HIS A 10 9.01 -4.73 -4.94
C HIS A 10 10.03 -5.36 -5.90
N SER A 11 10.41 -4.58 -6.89
CA SER A 11 11.52 -4.78 -7.81
C SER A 11 12.68 -3.85 -7.50
N ARG A 12 13.75 -3.94 -8.30
CA ARG A 12 14.91 -3.03 -8.24
C ARG A 12 14.59 -1.55 -8.47
N TYR A 13 13.39 -1.21 -8.91
CA TYR A 13 12.96 0.16 -9.13
C TYR A 13 12.32 0.81 -7.88
N SER A 14 12.14 0.05 -6.79
CA SER A 14 11.69 0.59 -5.50
C SER A 14 12.83 1.29 -4.74
N THR A 15 13.19 2.49 -5.19
CA THR A 15 14.33 3.26 -4.63
C THR A 15 13.94 4.31 -3.59
N ASP A 16 12.64 4.63 -3.46
CA ASP A 16 12.12 5.62 -2.50
C ASP A 16 11.56 4.94 -1.23
N SER A 17 12.43 4.17 -0.58
CA SER A 17 12.11 3.33 0.57
C SER A 17 11.73 4.12 1.83
N GLY A 18 10.76 3.60 2.60
CA GLY A 18 10.44 4.08 3.95
C GLY A 18 11.62 3.94 4.92
N ASN A 19 12.56 3.03 4.64
CA ASN A 19 13.80 2.89 5.40
C ASN A 19 14.79 4.04 5.13
N TYR A 20 14.98 4.91 6.13
CA TYR A 20 15.91 6.05 6.05
C TYR A 20 17.33 5.66 5.64
N ALA A 21 17.84 4.52 6.13
CA ALA A 21 19.21 4.09 5.85
C ALA A 21 19.40 3.68 4.38
N LEU A 22 18.43 2.98 3.79
CA LEU A 22 18.44 2.59 2.39
C LEU A 22 18.26 3.80 1.47
N ARG A 23 17.31 4.69 1.80
CA ARG A 23 17.10 5.95 1.08
C ARG A 23 18.36 6.82 1.06
N ARG A 24 19.04 6.96 2.21
CA ARG A 24 20.30 7.74 2.30
C ARG A 24 21.45 7.11 1.50
N ALA A 25 21.44 5.78 1.35
CA ALA A 25 22.44 5.05 0.57
C ALA A 25 22.08 4.91 -0.93
N GLY A 26 20.89 5.36 -1.35
CA GLY A 26 20.40 5.17 -2.72
C GLY A 26 20.18 3.69 -3.09
N LEU A 27 20.00 2.82 -2.10
CA LEU A 27 19.83 1.38 -2.31
C LEU A 27 18.35 1.04 -2.41
N PRO A 28 17.92 0.27 -3.42
CA PRO A 28 16.54 -0.16 -3.52
C PRO A 28 16.20 -1.18 -2.44
N GLU A 29 14.93 -1.24 -2.03
CA GLU A 29 14.44 -2.24 -1.07
C GLU A 29 14.46 -3.67 -1.62
N SER A 30 14.54 -3.81 -2.95
CA SER A 30 14.68 -5.08 -3.64
C SER A 30 15.75 -4.95 -4.71
N PHE A 31 16.49 -6.01 -4.98
CA PHE A 31 17.45 -6.07 -6.11
C PHE A 31 16.91 -6.93 -7.26
N THR A 32 15.65 -7.34 -7.18
CA THR A 32 15.06 -8.30 -8.11
C THR A 32 14.63 -7.62 -9.40
N ASP A 33 15.07 -8.13 -10.54
CA ASP A 33 14.60 -7.68 -11.85
C ASP A 33 13.09 -7.97 -12.05
N PRO A 34 12.29 -7.02 -12.57
CA PRO A 34 10.86 -7.23 -12.80
C PRO A 34 10.50 -8.50 -13.58
N LYS A 35 11.28 -8.87 -14.62
CA LYS A 35 11.01 -10.10 -15.39
C LYS A 35 11.31 -11.35 -14.57
N ARG A 36 12.21 -11.28 -13.59
CA ARG A 36 12.41 -12.36 -12.62
C ARG A 36 11.23 -12.47 -11.65
N VAL A 37 10.70 -11.34 -11.15
CA VAL A 37 9.47 -11.33 -10.34
C VAL A 37 8.34 -12.05 -11.07
N TYR A 38 8.07 -11.64 -12.32
CA TYR A 38 7.03 -12.27 -13.14
C TYR A 38 7.23 -13.78 -13.31
N ARG A 39 8.42 -14.21 -13.73
CA ARG A 39 8.71 -15.65 -13.93
C ARG A 39 8.49 -16.47 -12.66
N VAL A 40 8.91 -15.96 -11.51
CA VAL A 40 8.73 -16.66 -10.23
C VAL A 40 7.25 -16.73 -9.83
N ALA A 41 6.51 -15.63 -9.99
CA ALA A 41 5.07 -15.58 -9.72
C ALA A 41 4.31 -16.60 -10.59
N LYS A 42 4.58 -16.64 -11.90
CA LYS A 42 3.99 -17.63 -12.82
C LYS A 42 4.38 -19.06 -12.48
N ALA A 43 5.65 -19.32 -12.15
CA ALA A 43 6.12 -20.65 -11.73
C ALA A 43 5.44 -21.14 -10.44
N ARG A 44 5.04 -20.22 -9.56
CA ARG A 44 4.24 -20.51 -8.35
C ARG A 44 2.74 -20.64 -8.64
N GLY A 45 2.34 -20.56 -9.90
CA GLY A 45 0.97 -20.74 -10.36
C GLY A 45 0.06 -19.55 -10.04
N MET A 46 0.61 -18.33 -9.93
CA MET A 46 -0.18 -17.11 -9.86
C MET A 46 -0.82 -16.81 -11.21
N ALA A 47 -2.12 -16.51 -11.18
CA ALA A 47 -2.89 -16.18 -12.38
C ALA A 47 -2.62 -14.73 -12.79
N LEU A 48 -2.59 -13.83 -11.81
CA LEU A 48 -2.27 -12.41 -11.96
C LEU A 48 -0.92 -12.10 -11.33
N VAL A 49 -0.25 -11.06 -11.83
CA VAL A 49 1.06 -10.60 -11.36
C VAL A 49 1.07 -9.08 -11.34
N THR A 50 1.59 -8.48 -10.28
CA THR A 50 1.87 -7.04 -10.22
C THR A 50 3.20 -6.78 -9.52
N ILE A 51 3.69 -5.55 -9.67
CA ILE A 51 4.81 -4.98 -8.93
C ILE A 51 4.30 -3.65 -8.37
N SER A 52 4.46 -3.45 -7.07
CA SER A 52 4.02 -2.27 -6.32
C SER A 52 5.24 -1.53 -5.78
N ASP A 53 6.10 -1.02 -6.66
CA ASP A 53 7.29 -0.27 -6.27
C ASP A 53 6.92 1.05 -5.58
N HIS A 54 7.80 1.57 -4.72
CA HIS A 54 7.57 2.83 -4.02
C HIS A 54 7.44 4.00 -4.99
N ASN A 55 6.26 4.61 -5.00
CA ASN A 55 5.95 5.87 -5.69
C ASN A 55 6.18 5.86 -7.22
N THR A 56 6.47 4.71 -7.83
CA THR A 56 6.80 4.58 -9.25
C THR A 56 6.15 3.36 -9.89
N LEU A 57 5.81 3.47 -11.17
CA LEU A 57 5.36 2.35 -12.00
C LEU A 57 6.48 1.69 -12.80
N GLU A 58 7.73 2.18 -12.69
CA GLU A 58 8.86 1.75 -13.53
C GLU A 58 9.03 0.23 -13.59
N GLY A 59 8.93 -0.47 -12.45
CA GLY A 59 9.03 -1.93 -12.40
C GLY A 59 7.84 -2.63 -13.02
N ALA A 60 6.61 -2.18 -12.73
CA ALA A 60 5.38 -2.74 -13.28
C ALA A 60 5.31 -2.57 -14.81
N LEU A 61 5.74 -1.41 -15.33
CA LEU A 61 5.81 -1.13 -16.76
C LEU A 61 6.75 -2.08 -17.51
N ARG A 62 7.78 -2.65 -16.85
CA ARG A 62 8.68 -3.64 -17.50
C ARG A 62 8.03 -4.99 -17.77
N ILE A 63 6.85 -5.25 -17.22
CA ILE A 63 6.10 -6.49 -17.38
C ILE A 63 4.66 -6.26 -17.86
N ALA A 64 4.27 -5.01 -18.17
CA ALA A 64 2.89 -4.65 -18.47
C ALA A 64 2.32 -5.32 -19.73
N ASP A 65 3.18 -5.69 -20.67
CA ASP A 65 2.83 -6.43 -21.89
C ASP A 65 2.66 -7.95 -21.66
N LEU A 66 3.02 -8.45 -20.48
CA LEU A 66 2.99 -9.88 -20.18
C LEU A 66 1.59 -10.34 -19.72
N PRO A 67 1.15 -11.55 -20.09
CA PRO A 67 -0.19 -12.03 -19.75
C PRO A 67 -0.48 -12.04 -18.24
N GLY A 68 -1.60 -11.42 -17.86
CA GLY A 68 -2.05 -11.34 -16.47
C GLY A 68 -1.24 -10.34 -15.61
N ALA A 69 -0.36 -9.54 -16.21
CA ALA A 69 0.24 -8.41 -15.53
C ALA A 69 -0.74 -7.23 -15.47
N PHE A 70 -0.68 -6.47 -14.38
CA PHE A 70 -1.40 -5.20 -14.22
C PHE A 70 -0.53 -4.22 -13.42
N LEU A 71 -0.82 -2.93 -13.53
CA LEU A 71 -0.01 -1.88 -12.91
C LEU A 71 -0.41 -1.70 -11.44
N SER A 72 0.56 -1.45 -10.57
CA SER A 72 0.33 -1.13 -9.16
C SER A 72 1.46 -0.28 -8.61
N VAL A 73 1.21 0.37 -7.49
CA VAL A 73 2.19 1.23 -6.81
C VAL A 73 1.97 1.15 -5.30
N GLU A 74 3.06 1.24 -4.54
CA GLU A 74 2.96 1.56 -3.10
C GLU A 74 3.23 3.05 -2.94
N VAL A 75 2.20 3.81 -2.57
CA VAL A 75 2.25 5.26 -2.42
C VAL A 75 2.64 5.62 -0.99
N THR A 76 3.75 6.35 -0.83
CA THR A 76 4.09 7.01 0.42
C THR A 76 3.24 8.26 0.59
N THR A 77 2.55 8.34 1.72
CA THR A 77 1.76 9.49 2.18
C THR A 77 1.97 9.71 3.67
N ARG A 78 1.20 10.60 4.30
CA ARG A 78 1.29 10.90 5.72
C ARG A 78 -0.01 11.45 6.30
N PHE A 79 -0.16 11.34 7.61
CA PHE A 79 -1.06 12.25 8.33
C PHE A 79 -0.42 13.65 8.34
N PRO A 80 -1.10 14.68 7.80
CA PRO A 80 -0.55 16.04 7.70
C PRO A 80 -0.41 16.73 9.07
N GLU A 81 -1.10 16.26 10.11
CA GLU A 81 -1.11 16.90 11.43
C GLU A 81 0.17 16.66 12.23
N ASP A 82 0.83 15.52 12.02
CA ASP A 82 2.01 15.10 12.77
C ASP A 82 3.12 14.47 11.92
N GLU A 83 2.98 14.58 10.59
CA GLU A 83 3.93 14.06 9.59
C GLU A 83 4.18 12.55 9.73
N LEU A 84 3.23 11.80 10.30
CA LEU A 84 3.33 10.35 10.45
C LEU A 84 3.24 9.66 9.08
N PRO A 85 4.29 8.98 8.60
CA PRO A 85 4.28 8.34 7.29
C PRO A 85 3.35 7.13 7.26
N LEU A 86 2.67 6.95 6.12
CA LEU A 86 1.85 5.78 5.81
C LEU A 86 2.16 5.32 4.39
N HIS A 87 1.97 4.03 4.14
CA HIS A 87 2.07 3.47 2.80
C HIS A 87 0.72 2.90 2.36
N VAL A 88 0.33 3.21 1.13
CA VAL A 88 -0.94 2.80 0.53
C VAL A 88 -0.67 2.00 -0.73
N LEU A 89 -1.09 0.74 -0.76
CA LEU A 89 -1.09 -0.05 -1.98
C LEU A 89 -2.24 0.43 -2.87
N VAL A 90 -1.95 0.68 -4.14
CA VAL A 90 -2.93 1.01 -5.17
C VAL A 90 -2.75 0.06 -6.34
N TRP A 91 -3.83 -0.60 -6.75
CA TRP A 91 -3.82 -1.66 -7.74
C TRP A 91 -4.66 -1.32 -8.97
N ASP A 92 -4.25 -1.85 -10.12
CA ASP A 92 -4.93 -1.76 -11.41
C ASP A 92 -5.20 -0.31 -11.86
N LEU A 93 -4.25 0.58 -11.57
CA LEU A 93 -4.29 1.99 -11.96
C LEU A 93 -3.65 2.21 -13.34
N SER A 94 -4.09 3.24 -14.07
CA SER A 94 -3.40 3.67 -15.29
C SER A 94 -2.17 4.54 -14.98
N GLU A 95 -1.31 4.74 -15.98
CA GLU A 95 -0.22 5.74 -15.88
C GLU A 95 -0.76 7.15 -15.62
N GLN A 96 -1.94 7.49 -16.17
CA GLN A 96 -2.58 8.78 -15.92
C GLN A 96 -3.05 8.90 -14.47
N ASP A 97 -3.64 7.85 -13.90
CA ASP A 97 -4.02 7.85 -12.48
C ASP A 97 -2.80 8.02 -11.58
N HIS A 98 -1.67 7.37 -11.92
CA HIS A 98 -0.41 7.53 -11.20
C HIS A 98 0.17 8.94 -11.30
N HIS A 99 0.04 9.59 -12.46
CA HIS A 99 0.40 11.00 -12.60
C HIS A 99 -0.51 11.90 -11.75
N ASP A 100 -1.83 11.69 -11.82
CA ASP A 100 -2.83 12.55 -11.19
C ASP A 100 -2.88 12.41 -9.67
N LEU A 101 -2.45 11.28 -9.11
CA LEU A 101 -2.37 11.11 -7.65
C LEU A 101 -1.19 11.83 -7.01
N GLN A 102 -0.15 12.21 -7.78
CA GLN A 102 1.08 12.77 -7.22
C GLN A 102 0.85 14.00 -6.34
N PRO A 103 0.00 14.97 -6.72
CA PRO A 103 -0.28 16.14 -5.90
C PRO A 103 -0.95 15.79 -4.55
N CYS A 104 -1.71 14.69 -4.49
CA CYS A 104 -2.48 14.28 -3.31
C CYS A 104 -1.63 13.51 -2.27
N ARG A 105 -0.39 13.15 -2.58
CA ARG A 105 0.45 12.30 -1.72
C ARG A 105 0.80 12.94 -0.38
N ALA A 106 0.79 14.27 -0.29
CA ALA A 106 1.18 14.99 0.92
C ALA A 106 0.20 14.79 2.09
N SER A 107 -1.01 14.30 1.83
CA SER A 107 -2.05 14.08 2.84
C SER A 107 -2.77 12.77 2.55
N VAL A 108 -2.81 11.86 3.53
CA VAL A 108 -3.53 10.59 3.39
C VAL A 108 -5.01 10.82 3.13
N TYR A 109 -5.58 11.90 3.65
CA TYR A 109 -6.97 12.27 3.42
C TYR A 109 -7.23 12.63 1.95
N GLU A 110 -6.36 13.46 1.37
CA GLU A 110 -6.46 13.87 -0.05
C GLU A 110 -6.23 12.67 -0.97
N LEU A 111 -5.22 11.85 -0.65
CA LEU A 111 -4.93 10.63 -1.41
C LEU A 111 -6.13 9.68 -1.39
N VAL A 112 -6.67 9.36 -0.22
CA VAL A 112 -7.82 8.44 -0.09
C VAL A 112 -9.06 9.01 -0.79
N ALA A 113 -9.32 10.33 -0.66
CA ALA A 113 -10.42 10.98 -1.38
C ALA A 113 -10.26 10.85 -2.91
N PHE A 114 -9.06 11.11 -3.43
CA PHE A 114 -8.73 10.93 -4.85
C PHE A 114 -8.97 9.48 -5.29
N LEU A 115 -8.38 8.51 -4.59
CA LEU A 115 -8.48 7.08 -4.93
C LEU A 115 -9.94 6.61 -4.94
N ARG A 116 -10.73 7.02 -3.94
CA ARG A 116 -12.17 6.72 -3.88
C ARG A 116 -12.93 7.37 -5.04
N SER A 117 -12.65 8.63 -5.37
CA SER A 117 -13.31 9.34 -6.47
C SER A 117 -13.04 8.71 -7.84
N ARG A 118 -11.86 8.11 -8.02
CA ARG A 118 -11.44 7.39 -9.23
C ARG A 118 -11.90 5.92 -9.23
N GLY A 119 -12.42 5.41 -8.12
CA GLY A 119 -12.81 4.01 -7.97
C GLY A 119 -11.61 3.04 -7.95
N LEU A 120 -10.43 3.51 -7.56
CA LEU A 120 -9.20 2.71 -7.56
C LEU A 120 -9.15 1.79 -6.35
N ALA A 121 -8.81 0.52 -6.58
CA ALA A 121 -8.63 -0.45 -5.51
C ALA A 121 -7.38 -0.11 -4.70
N HIS A 122 -7.52 0.01 -3.38
CA HIS A 122 -6.42 0.38 -2.50
C HIS A 122 -6.53 -0.25 -1.11
N ALA A 123 -5.40 -0.35 -0.42
CA ALA A 123 -5.32 -0.85 0.95
C ALA A 123 -4.20 -0.17 1.73
N LEU A 124 -4.34 -0.18 3.06
CA LEU A 124 -3.27 0.21 3.96
C LEU A 124 -2.19 -0.89 3.99
N ALA A 125 -0.98 -0.55 3.57
CA ALA A 125 0.18 -1.43 3.60
C ALA A 125 0.74 -1.53 5.02
N HIS A 126 1.17 -2.74 5.43
CA HIS A 126 1.79 -3.05 6.74
C HIS A 126 1.36 -2.11 7.90
N PRO A 127 0.06 -2.07 8.27
CA PRO A 127 -0.58 -0.98 9.01
C PRO A 127 0.03 -0.53 10.35
N LEU A 128 0.84 -1.38 10.97
CA LEU A 128 1.42 -1.17 12.29
C LEU A 128 2.95 -1.04 12.24
N TYR A 129 3.52 -0.91 11.04
CA TYR A 129 4.95 -0.71 10.87
C TYR A 129 5.34 0.72 11.22
N ALA A 130 6.22 0.86 12.22
CA ALA A 130 6.72 2.15 12.64
C ALA A 130 7.78 2.68 11.65
N MET A 131 7.41 3.69 10.87
CA MET A 131 8.29 4.38 9.91
C MET A 131 8.71 5.79 10.37
N GLY A 132 8.17 6.24 11.51
CA GLY A 132 8.36 7.59 12.02
C GLY A 132 8.01 7.67 13.51
N PRO A 133 7.33 8.73 13.96
CA PRO A 133 6.87 8.86 15.35
C PRO A 133 6.03 7.65 15.81
N PRO A 134 5.92 7.40 17.13
CA PRO A 134 5.10 6.32 17.65
C PRO A 134 3.64 6.41 17.20
N LEU A 135 3.08 5.29 16.74
CA LEU A 135 1.65 5.17 16.46
C LEU A 135 0.85 5.34 17.75
N THR A 136 -0.23 6.13 17.68
CA THR A 136 -1.18 6.31 18.78
C THR A 136 -2.48 5.57 18.47
N PRO A 137 -3.32 5.28 19.48
CA PRO A 137 -4.67 4.75 19.23
C PRO A 137 -5.49 5.64 18.29
N ALA A 138 -5.32 6.97 18.38
CA ALA A 138 -6.01 7.91 17.50
C ALA A 138 -5.58 7.76 16.03
N HIS A 139 -4.32 7.42 15.74
CA HIS A 139 -3.87 7.11 14.36
C HIS A 139 -4.55 5.84 13.85
N VAL A 140 -4.62 4.80 14.68
CA VAL A 140 -5.28 3.54 14.33
C VAL A 140 -6.77 3.77 14.02
N GLU A 141 -7.47 4.55 14.86
CA GLU A 141 -8.87 4.90 14.65
C GLU A 141 -9.08 5.68 13.34
N ARG A 142 -8.22 6.65 13.01
CA ARG A 142 -8.28 7.35 11.71
C ARG A 142 -8.02 6.43 10.53
N MET A 143 -7.02 5.54 10.64
CA MET A 143 -6.76 4.54 9.61
C MET A 143 -7.98 3.63 9.38
N MET A 144 -8.74 3.28 10.42
CA MET A 144 -9.97 2.48 10.28
C MET A 144 -11.07 3.21 9.49
N LEU A 145 -11.17 4.53 9.64
CA LEU A 145 -12.10 5.36 8.86
C LEU A 145 -11.67 5.49 7.39
N LEU A 146 -10.35 5.57 7.17
CA LEU A 146 -9.79 5.80 5.83
C LEU A 146 -9.73 4.53 4.98
N PHE A 147 -9.48 3.37 5.59
CA PHE A 147 -9.22 2.14 4.85
C PHE A 147 -10.19 1.02 5.22
N GLY A 148 -10.96 0.58 4.23
CA GLY A 148 -11.77 -0.65 4.33
C GLY A 148 -10.97 -1.94 4.08
N VAL A 149 -9.74 -1.83 3.56
CA VAL A 149 -8.87 -2.99 3.25
C VAL A 149 -7.50 -2.76 3.88
N TRP A 150 -7.04 -3.76 4.65
CA TRP A 150 -5.79 -3.74 5.39
C TRP A 150 -4.92 -4.93 4.97
N GLU A 151 -3.62 -4.71 4.83
CA GLU A 151 -2.68 -5.80 4.61
C GLU A 151 -2.49 -6.63 5.90
N GLY A 152 -3.19 -7.77 5.98
CA GLY A 152 -3.11 -8.70 7.11
C GLY A 152 -2.12 -9.85 6.93
N ARG A 153 -1.44 -9.95 5.79
CA ARG A 153 -0.45 -11.00 5.50
C ARG A 153 0.72 -10.42 4.70
N ASN A 154 1.72 -9.92 5.41
CA ASN A 154 2.95 -9.43 4.83
C ASN A 154 4.13 -10.33 5.22
N GLY A 155 4.89 -10.82 4.23
CA GLY A 155 6.01 -11.74 4.44
C GLY A 155 7.25 -11.12 5.10
N ALA A 156 7.33 -9.78 5.14
CA ALA A 156 8.40 -9.05 5.81
C ALA A 156 8.02 -8.60 7.24
N ARG A 157 6.79 -8.86 7.69
CA ARG A 157 6.30 -8.49 9.04
C ARG A 157 6.18 -9.72 9.95
N SER A 158 6.18 -9.50 11.26
CA SER A 158 5.94 -10.57 12.23
C SER A 158 4.50 -11.10 12.12
N GLU A 159 4.33 -12.38 12.49
CA GLU A 159 3.00 -12.99 12.57
C GLU A 159 2.06 -12.22 13.52
N GLU A 160 2.59 -11.75 14.65
CA GLU A 160 1.84 -10.94 15.63
C GLU A 160 1.31 -9.64 15.02
N SER A 161 2.11 -8.96 14.20
CA SER A 161 1.71 -7.73 13.51
C SER A 161 0.61 -8.01 12.49
N ASN A 162 0.77 -9.07 11.69
CA ASN A 162 -0.22 -9.54 10.73
C ASN A 162 -1.56 -9.89 11.42
N LEU A 163 -1.53 -10.65 12.51
CA LEU A 163 -2.73 -11.01 13.28
C LEU A 163 -3.41 -9.79 13.91
N LEU A 164 -2.63 -8.85 14.44
CA LEU A 164 -3.19 -7.62 15.01
C LEU A 164 -3.86 -6.75 13.94
N ALA A 165 -3.25 -6.61 12.76
CA ALA A 165 -3.87 -5.91 11.62
C ALA A 165 -5.22 -6.53 11.23
N CYS A 166 -5.30 -7.87 11.14
CA CYS A 166 -6.56 -8.58 10.90
C CYS A 166 -7.61 -8.29 11.98
N ARG A 167 -7.25 -8.37 13.26
CA ARG A 167 -8.19 -8.11 14.37
C ARG A 167 -8.70 -6.67 14.38
N LEU A 168 -7.85 -5.69 14.05
CA LEU A 168 -8.25 -4.29 13.94
C LEU A 168 -9.24 -4.10 12.78
N ALA A 169 -8.96 -4.69 11.61
CA ALA A 169 -9.87 -4.65 10.48
C ALA A 169 -11.22 -5.34 10.79
N GLU A 170 -11.23 -6.45 11.53
CA GLU A 170 -12.45 -7.13 11.97
C GLU A 170 -13.25 -6.31 13.00
N ALA A 171 -12.56 -5.54 13.85
CA ALA A 171 -13.18 -4.67 14.86
C ALA A 171 -13.84 -3.42 14.24
N ALA A 172 -13.49 -3.05 13.00
CA ALA A 172 -14.02 -1.91 12.27
C ALA A 172 -15.47 -2.12 11.77
N THR A 173 -16.37 -2.50 12.69
CA THR A 173 -17.80 -2.65 12.42
C THR A 173 -18.44 -1.29 12.14
N ARG A 174 -19.54 -1.27 11.37
CA ARG A 174 -20.24 -0.01 11.05
C ARG A 174 -20.60 0.84 12.29
N PRO A 175 -21.20 0.30 13.36
CA PRO A 175 -21.50 1.08 14.56
C PRO A 175 -20.25 1.60 15.28
N TYR A 176 -19.12 0.91 15.15
CA TYR A 176 -17.85 1.37 15.71
C TYR A 176 -17.26 2.51 14.88
N LEU A 177 -17.27 2.36 13.55
CA LEU A 177 -16.83 3.40 12.62
C LEU A 177 -17.66 4.68 12.74
N ASP A 178 -18.99 4.59 12.86
CA ASP A 178 -19.85 5.77 13.03
C ASP A 178 -19.45 6.59 14.29
N LYS A 179 -19.11 5.91 15.40
CA LYS A 179 -18.61 6.57 16.63
C LYS A 179 -17.24 7.21 16.44
N LEU A 180 -16.37 6.57 15.67
CA LEU A 180 -15.05 7.12 15.36
C LEU A 180 -15.16 8.33 14.43
N ALA A 181 -16.08 8.29 13.46
CA ALA A 181 -16.36 9.40 12.55
C ALA A 181 -16.80 10.64 13.33
N GLU A 182 -17.75 10.50 14.27
CA GLU A 182 -18.16 11.59 15.16
C GLU A 182 -17.00 12.15 16.00
N ARG A 183 -16.15 11.26 16.54
CA ARG A 183 -15.01 11.65 17.38
C ARG A 183 -13.95 12.43 16.61
N HIS A 184 -13.64 11.99 15.40
CA HIS A 184 -12.50 12.52 14.62
C HIS A 184 -12.92 13.52 13.54
N GLY A 185 -14.22 13.69 13.27
CA GLY A 185 -14.72 14.60 12.23
C GLY A 185 -14.36 14.14 10.82
N ILE A 186 -14.32 12.84 10.57
CA ILE A 186 -13.98 12.23 9.27
C ILE A 186 -15.16 11.37 8.83
N GLU A 187 -15.68 11.64 7.62
CA GLU A 187 -16.78 10.89 6.99
C GLU A 187 -16.32 9.66 6.18
#